data_AF-G3HFU0-F1
#
_entry.id   AF-G3HFU0-F1
#
_cell.length_a   1.000
_cell.length_b   1.000
_cell.length_c   1.000
_cell.angle_alpha   90.00
_cell.angle_beta   90.00
_cell.angle_gamma   90.00
#
_symmetry.space_group_name_H-M   'P 1'
#
loop_
_entity.id
_entity.type
_entity.pdbx_description
1 polymer ?
#
loop_
_entity_poly.entity_id
_entity_poly.type
_entity_poly.pdbx_seq_one_letter_code
_entity_poly.pdbx_strand_id
1 'polypeptide(L)'
;MALPIIVKWGGQEYSVTTLSEDDTVLDLKQFLKTLTGVLPERQKLLGLKVKGKPAENDVKLGALKLKLNTKIMMMGTREESLEDVLCPPPDNDDVINDFDIEDEIVEVENREENLLKISRRVKEYKVEVLNPPREGKKLLVLDVDYTLFAATNMKWIEAKMKIRPFMKAHLNRDKDKELVKLTQYLKEIAKLDDFLELNHKYWERYLSKKQGQ
;
A
#
# COMPACT_ATOMS: atom_id res chain seq x y z
N MET A 1 27.19 6.57 -44.35
CA MET A 1 27.79 7.81 -43.80
C MET A 1 27.72 7.74 -42.28
N ALA A 2 28.65 8.38 -41.56
CA ALA A 2 28.60 8.40 -40.09
C ALA A 2 27.45 9.31 -39.63
N LEU A 3 26.62 8.84 -38.71
CA LEU A 3 25.47 9.57 -38.19
C LEU A 3 25.78 10.06 -36.76
N PRO A 4 26.24 11.31 -36.58
CA PRO A 4 26.44 11.85 -35.25
C PRO A 4 25.09 12.04 -34.54
N ILE A 5 24.91 11.32 -33.43
CA ILE A 5 23.72 11.35 -32.57
C ILE A 5 24.13 11.82 -31.17
N ILE A 6 23.30 12.63 -30.51
CA ILE A 6 23.54 13.06 -29.13
C ILE A 6 22.50 12.39 -28.23
N VAL A 7 22.95 11.62 -27.25
CA VAL A 7 22.08 10.94 -26.29
C VAL A 7 22.22 11.59 -24.91
N LYS A 8 21.11 12.06 -24.34
CA LYS A 8 21.07 12.63 -23.00
C LYS A 8 20.56 11.60 -22.00
N TRP A 9 21.33 11.32 -20.95
CA TRP A 9 20.97 10.40 -19.87
C TRP A 9 21.53 10.92 -18.54
N GLY A 10 20.73 10.86 -17.47
CA GLY A 10 21.17 11.27 -16.12
C GLY A 10 21.68 12.71 -16.00
N GLY A 11 21.23 13.61 -16.89
CA GLY A 11 21.72 15.00 -16.96
C GLY A 11 23.00 15.21 -17.77
N GLN A 12 23.68 14.14 -18.22
CA GLN A 12 24.87 14.20 -19.07
C GLN A 12 24.52 13.95 -20.55
N GLU A 13 25.35 14.48 -21.46
CA GLU A 13 25.18 14.33 -22.91
C GLU A 13 26.33 13.50 -23.50
N TYR A 14 25.98 12.45 -24.25
CA TYR A 14 26.90 11.52 -24.88
C TYR A 14 26.79 11.64 -26.40
N SER A 15 27.88 12.02 -27.06
CA SER A 15 27.96 12.08 -28.52
C SER A 15 28.39 10.74 -29.10
N VAL A 16 27.57 10.17 -29.98
CA VAL A 16 27.83 8.93 -30.69
C VAL A 16 28.18 9.27 -32.13
N THR A 17 29.46 9.18 -32.50
CA THR A 17 29.98 9.52 -33.84
C THR A 17 30.41 8.30 -34.65
N THR A 18 30.47 7.13 -34.01
CA THR A 18 31.06 5.91 -34.58
C THR A 18 30.06 5.05 -35.38
N LEU A 19 28.75 5.35 -35.26
CA LEU A 19 27.70 4.55 -35.90
C LEU A 19 27.39 5.03 -37.32
N SER A 20 27.09 4.08 -38.17
CA SER A 20 26.73 4.21 -39.58
C SER A 20 25.23 4.00 -39.81
N GLU A 21 24.76 4.33 -41.01
CA GLU A 21 23.37 4.09 -41.43
C GLU A 21 22.97 2.61 -41.50
N ASP A 22 23.96 1.71 -41.62
CA ASP A 22 23.75 0.26 -41.71
C ASP A 22 23.64 -0.42 -40.34
N ASP A 23 24.10 0.25 -39.27
CA ASP A 23 24.01 -0.26 -37.91
C ASP A 23 22.57 -0.26 -37.40
N THR A 24 22.30 -1.12 -36.44
CA THR A 24 20.96 -1.33 -35.87
C THR A 24 20.74 -0.51 -34.60
N VAL A 25 19.48 -0.40 -34.18
CA VAL A 25 19.13 0.16 -32.85
C VAL A 25 19.77 -0.66 -31.73
N LEU A 26 19.97 -1.96 -31.92
CA LEU A 26 20.68 -2.80 -30.95
C LEU A 26 22.14 -2.37 -30.80
N ASP A 27 22.84 -2.08 -31.90
CA ASP A 27 24.25 -1.65 -31.87
C ASP A 27 24.40 -0.31 -31.14
N LEU A 28 23.45 0.61 -31.37
CA LEU A 28 23.37 1.86 -30.60
C LEU A 28 23.22 1.59 -29.10
N LYS A 29 22.35 0.65 -28.71
CA LYS A 29 22.16 0.30 -27.30
C LYS A 29 23.40 -0.36 -26.68
N GLN A 30 24.09 -1.21 -27.43
CA GLN A 30 25.35 -1.82 -26.98
C GLN A 30 26.45 -0.78 -26.80
N PHE A 31 26.55 0.18 -27.71
CA PHE A 31 27.47 1.31 -27.58
C PHE A 31 27.16 2.15 -26.34
N LEU A 32 25.88 2.46 -26.11
CA LEU A 32 25.43 3.18 -24.92
C LEU A 32 25.64 2.39 -23.61
N LYS A 33 25.60 1.05 -23.64
CA LYS A 33 25.96 0.23 -22.46
C LYS A 33 27.39 0.51 -22.03
N THR A 34 28.31 0.57 -22.99
CA THR A 34 29.73 0.83 -22.73
C THR A 34 29.97 2.21 -22.14
N LEU A 35 29.18 3.22 -22.55
CA LEU A 35 29.31 4.60 -22.05
C LEU A 35 28.57 4.87 -20.73
N THR A 36 27.39 4.28 -20.54
CA THR A 36 26.47 4.62 -19.44
C THR A 36 26.41 3.56 -18.35
N GLY A 37 26.84 2.32 -18.64
CA GLY A 37 26.69 1.16 -17.76
C GLY A 37 25.26 0.58 -17.73
N VAL A 38 24.31 1.14 -18.48
CA VAL A 38 22.91 0.67 -18.53
C VAL A 38 22.78 -0.46 -19.54
N LEU A 39 22.15 -1.58 -19.18
CA LEU A 39 21.94 -2.70 -20.11
C LEU A 39 21.00 -2.34 -21.28
N PRO A 40 21.25 -2.87 -22.51
CA PRO A 40 20.41 -2.64 -23.68
C PRO A 40 18.91 -2.90 -23.48
N GLU A 41 18.56 -3.88 -22.65
CA GLU A 41 17.17 -4.22 -22.32
C GLU A 41 16.48 -3.16 -21.46
N ARG A 42 17.25 -2.41 -20.66
CA ARG A 42 16.77 -1.37 -19.75
C ARG A 42 16.91 0.04 -20.34
N GLN A 43 17.48 0.17 -21.53
CA GLN A 43 17.60 1.43 -22.25
C GLN A 43 16.31 1.72 -23.03
N LYS A 44 15.58 2.75 -22.58
CA LYS A 44 14.43 3.31 -23.30
C LYS A 44 14.83 4.60 -23.99
N LEU A 45 15.02 4.51 -25.31
CA LEU A 45 15.36 5.63 -26.17
C LEU A 45 14.09 6.40 -26.56
N LEU A 46 13.89 7.57 -25.94
CA LEU A 46 12.77 8.47 -26.20
C LEU A 46 13.09 9.34 -27.42
N GLY A 47 12.19 9.34 -28.40
CA GLY A 47 12.31 10.13 -29.64
C GLY A 47 12.64 9.30 -30.88
N LEU A 48 13.03 8.03 -30.73
CA LEU A 48 13.17 7.08 -31.83
C LEU A 48 11.84 6.36 -32.09
N LYS A 49 11.03 6.91 -33.01
CA LYS A 49 9.76 6.29 -33.43
C LYS A 49 9.78 5.94 -34.91
N VAL A 50 9.41 4.70 -35.23
CA VAL A 50 9.13 4.24 -36.60
C VAL A 50 7.61 4.14 -36.75
N LYS A 51 7.02 4.94 -37.64
CA LYS A 51 5.56 4.94 -37.93
C LYS A 51 4.69 5.00 -36.65
N GLY A 52 5.10 5.80 -35.66
CA GLY A 52 4.37 5.98 -34.39
C GLY A 52 4.64 4.93 -33.29
N LYS A 53 5.36 3.84 -33.60
CA LYS A 53 5.79 2.81 -32.64
C LYS A 53 7.25 3.01 -32.23
N PRO A 54 7.68 2.58 -31.02
CA PRO A 54 9.09 2.59 -30.64
C PRO A 54 9.90 1.75 -31.62
N ALA A 55 11.11 2.20 -31.95
CA ALA A 55 12.00 1.46 -32.84
C ALA A 55 12.42 0.13 -32.19
N GLU A 56 12.23 -0.97 -32.91
CA GLU A 56 12.67 -2.31 -32.50
C GLU A 56 14.18 -2.47 -32.71
N ASN A 57 14.76 -3.49 -32.06
CA ASN A 57 16.20 -3.71 -32.03
C ASN A 57 16.80 -3.96 -33.42
N ASP A 58 16.03 -4.58 -34.33
CA ASP A 58 16.49 -4.97 -35.67
C ASP A 58 16.38 -3.84 -36.72
N VAL A 59 15.84 -2.68 -36.33
CA VAL A 59 15.68 -1.55 -37.23
C VAL A 59 17.02 -0.88 -37.48
N LYS A 60 17.39 -0.70 -38.75
CA LYS A 60 18.58 0.08 -39.14
C LYS A 60 18.43 1.56 -38.82
N LEU A 61 19.52 2.20 -38.40
CA LEU A 61 19.55 3.63 -38.07
C LEU A 61 19.21 4.51 -39.28
N GLY A 62 19.58 4.10 -40.49
CA GLY A 62 19.20 4.81 -41.73
C GLY A 62 17.68 4.85 -41.97
N ALA A 63 16.92 3.85 -41.51
CA ALA A 63 15.47 3.80 -41.67
C ALA A 63 14.73 4.79 -40.75
N LEU A 64 15.40 5.31 -39.73
CA LEU A 64 14.84 6.23 -38.74
C LEU A 64 14.80 7.69 -39.21
N LYS A 65 15.35 8.01 -40.40
CA LYS A 65 15.41 9.37 -40.98
C LYS A 65 15.89 10.42 -39.96
N LEU A 66 16.91 10.08 -39.18
CA LEU A 66 17.45 10.96 -38.16
C LEU A 66 18.18 12.13 -38.82
N LYS A 67 17.92 13.35 -38.34
CA LYS A 67 18.69 14.53 -38.73
C LYS A 67 20.07 14.46 -38.07
N LEU A 68 21.09 15.03 -38.71
CA LEU A 68 22.42 15.18 -38.11
C LEU A 68 22.31 15.91 -36.75
N ASN A 69 22.99 15.40 -35.72
CA ASN A 69 22.94 15.90 -34.34
C ASN A 69 21.56 15.83 -33.67
N THR A 70 20.74 14.82 -33.99
CA THR A 70 19.47 14.61 -33.27
C THR A 70 19.75 14.34 -31.80
N LYS A 71 19.11 15.12 -30.91
CA LYS A 71 19.13 14.91 -29.46
C LYS A 71 18.07 13.89 -29.06
N ILE A 72 18.50 12.75 -28.53
CA ILE A 72 17.67 11.64 -28.05
C ILE A 72 17.77 11.62 -26.53
N MET A 73 16.66 11.41 -25.83
CA MET A 73 16.69 11.20 -24.37
C MET A 73 16.68 9.71 -24.09
N MET A 74 17.63 9.21 -23.31
CA MET A 74 17.65 7.83 -22.85
C MET A 74 17.20 7.78 -21.40
N MET A 75 16.35 6.80 -21.09
CA MET A 75 15.94 6.45 -19.72
C MET A 75 16.41 5.03 -19.42
N GLY A 76 16.98 4.83 -18.24
CA GLY A 76 17.44 3.51 -17.79
C GLY A 76 18.24 3.62 -16.50
N THR A 77 18.29 2.54 -15.73
CA THR A 77 18.99 2.46 -14.44
C THR A 77 20.16 1.48 -14.56
N ARG A 78 21.28 1.76 -13.88
CA ARG A 78 22.45 0.86 -13.81
C ARG A 78 22.16 -0.35 -12.92
N GLU A 79 22.81 -1.48 -13.17
CA GLU A 79 22.68 -2.69 -12.34
C GLU A 79 23.23 -2.50 -10.92
N GLU A 80 24.31 -1.75 -10.75
CA GLU A 80 24.88 -1.47 -9.43
C GLU A 80 23.90 -0.72 -8.51
N SER A 81 23.04 0.13 -9.07
CA SER A 81 21.96 0.78 -8.29
C SER A 81 20.72 -0.09 -8.09
N LEU A 82 20.65 -1.25 -8.75
CA LEU A 82 19.58 -2.22 -8.58
C LEU A 82 19.92 -3.24 -7.49
N GLU A 83 21.19 -3.51 -7.19
CA GLU A 83 21.58 -4.39 -6.08
C GLU A 83 21.09 -3.84 -4.73
N ASP A 84 21.12 -2.52 -4.53
CA ASP A 84 20.52 -1.85 -3.36
C ASP A 84 18.98 -1.94 -3.32
N VAL A 85 18.33 -2.23 -4.45
CA VAL A 85 16.86 -2.25 -4.60
C VAL A 85 16.30 -3.68 -4.70
N LEU A 86 17.13 -4.65 -5.11
CA LEU A 86 16.80 -6.06 -5.30
C LEU A 86 17.23 -6.92 -4.11
N CYS A 87 18.09 -6.42 -3.23
CA CYS A 87 18.18 -7.01 -1.90
C CYS A 87 16.76 -7.04 -1.32
N PRO A 88 16.28 -8.21 -0.83
CA PRO A 88 15.12 -8.15 0.05
C PRO A 88 15.48 -7.12 1.12
N PRO A 89 14.58 -6.18 1.45
CA PRO A 89 14.82 -5.28 2.55
C PRO A 89 15.28 -6.15 3.74
N PRO A 90 16.24 -5.69 4.56
CA PRO A 90 16.50 -6.36 5.83
C PRO A 90 15.14 -6.60 6.49
N ASP A 91 14.94 -7.77 7.12
CA ASP A 91 13.74 -8.10 7.90
C ASP A 91 13.59 -7.07 9.03
N ASN A 92 13.19 -5.86 8.68
CA ASN A 92 12.47 -4.96 9.55
C ASN A 92 11.02 -5.37 9.35
N ASP A 93 10.49 -6.04 10.36
CA ASP A 93 9.04 -6.23 10.58
C ASP A 93 8.28 -4.89 10.69
N ASP A 94 8.96 -3.76 10.46
CA ASP A 94 8.39 -2.43 10.42
C ASP A 94 7.95 -2.10 9.01
N VAL A 95 6.73 -2.56 8.68
CA VAL A 95 5.87 -1.83 7.75
C VAL A 95 5.78 -0.40 8.29
N ILE A 96 6.61 0.51 7.76
CA ILE A 96 6.55 1.92 8.10
C ILE A 96 5.21 2.43 7.57
N ASN A 97 4.37 2.86 8.49
CA ASN A 97 3.08 3.44 8.18
C ASN A 97 3.34 4.86 7.67
N ASP A 98 3.01 5.15 6.41
CA ASP A 98 3.12 6.51 5.81
C ASP A 98 2.25 7.58 6.53
N PHE A 99 1.62 7.23 7.66
CA PHE A 99 0.90 8.10 8.58
C PHE A 99 1.70 8.53 9.81
N ASP A 100 2.91 8.02 10.03
CA ASP A 100 3.75 8.37 11.18
C ASP A 100 4.53 9.67 10.86
N ILE A 101 3.81 10.79 10.84
CA ILE A 101 4.38 12.14 10.85
C ILE A 101 4.86 12.40 12.28
N GLU A 102 6.14 12.74 12.45
CA GLU A 102 6.78 13.15 13.72
C GLU A 102 6.29 14.53 14.22
N ASP A 103 5.00 14.84 14.05
CA ASP A 103 4.37 15.92 14.78
C ASP A 103 4.09 15.43 16.20
N GLU A 104 4.42 16.25 17.19
CA GLU A 104 4.17 16.04 18.62
C GLU A 104 2.80 15.35 18.82
N ILE A 105 2.81 14.05 19.12
CA ILE A 105 1.61 13.19 19.05
C ILE A 105 0.69 13.57 20.21
N VAL A 106 -0.14 14.60 20.01
CA VAL A 106 -1.36 14.74 20.80
C VAL A 106 -2.25 13.59 20.38
N GLU A 107 -2.32 12.58 21.24
CA GLU A 107 -3.22 11.44 21.08
C GLU A 107 -4.60 11.97 20.67
N VAL A 108 -5.20 11.37 19.63
CA VAL A 108 -6.41 11.90 18.99
C VAL A 108 -7.54 12.14 20.00
N GLU A 109 -7.58 11.34 21.06
CA GLU A 109 -8.52 11.49 22.19
C GLU A 109 -8.36 12.78 23.00
N ASN A 110 -7.14 13.31 23.10
CA ASN A 110 -6.78 14.48 23.90
C ASN A 110 -6.80 15.79 23.10
N ARG A 111 -7.12 15.73 21.79
CA ARG A 111 -7.26 16.93 20.96
C ARG A 111 -8.49 17.73 21.39
N GLU A 112 -8.30 19.02 21.69
CA GLU A 112 -9.36 19.92 22.15
C GLU A 112 -10.57 19.94 21.20
N GLU A 113 -10.33 19.90 19.89
CA GLU A 113 -11.40 19.84 18.89
C GLU A 113 -12.33 18.62 19.05
N ASN A 114 -11.78 17.46 19.42
CA ASN A 114 -12.55 16.24 19.61
C ASN A 114 -13.32 16.29 20.92
N LEU A 115 -12.73 16.82 21.98
CA LEU A 115 -13.42 17.07 23.26
C LEU A 115 -14.58 18.06 23.09
N LEU A 116 -14.41 19.10 22.26
CA LEU A 116 -15.48 20.05 21.91
C LEU A 116 -16.61 19.39 21.12
N LYS A 117 -16.29 18.51 20.16
CA LYS A 117 -17.31 17.73 19.43
C LYS A 117 -18.09 16.81 20.37
N ILE A 118 -17.41 16.13 21.30
CA ILE A 118 -18.04 15.25 22.30
C ILE A 118 -18.94 16.07 23.23
N SER A 119 -18.42 17.17 23.80
CA SER A 119 -19.20 18.00 24.74
C SER A 119 -20.46 18.58 24.10
N ARG A 120 -20.37 19.01 22.83
CA ARG A 120 -21.53 19.43 22.05
C ARG A 120 -22.56 18.31 21.91
N ARG A 121 -22.13 17.09 21.55
CA ARG A 121 -23.03 15.94 21.42
C ARG A 121 -23.68 15.57 22.76
N VAL A 122 -22.94 15.59 23.86
CA VAL A 122 -23.48 15.33 25.20
C VAL A 122 -24.57 16.35 25.58
N LYS A 123 -24.40 17.63 25.18
CA LYS A 123 -25.37 18.70 25.47
C LYS A 123 -26.62 18.65 24.59
N GLU A 124 -26.45 18.38 23.30
CA GLU A 124 -27.52 18.51 22.29
C GLU A 124 -28.26 17.19 22.05
N TYR A 125 -27.60 16.03 22.19
CA TYR A 125 -28.18 14.74 21.83
C TYR A 125 -29.02 14.17 22.96
N LYS A 126 -30.32 13.98 22.69
CA LYS A 126 -31.24 13.32 23.61
C LYS A 126 -31.25 11.82 23.33
N VAL A 127 -30.70 11.03 24.25
CA VAL A 127 -30.75 9.57 24.19
C VAL A 127 -32.14 9.09 24.58
N GLU A 128 -32.80 8.32 23.69
CA GLU A 128 -34.03 7.61 24.02
C GLU A 128 -33.69 6.33 24.79
N VAL A 129 -33.96 6.34 26.10
CA VAL A 129 -33.67 5.21 26.98
C VAL A 129 -34.80 4.18 26.87
N LEU A 130 -34.55 3.08 26.15
CA LEU A 130 -35.50 1.95 26.08
C LEU A 130 -35.54 1.15 27.39
N ASN A 131 -34.38 0.98 28.03
CA ASN A 131 -34.25 0.28 29.31
C ASN A 131 -33.25 1.02 30.22
N PRO A 132 -33.57 1.19 31.52
CA PRO A 132 -32.67 1.88 32.43
C PRO A 132 -31.37 1.08 32.69
N PRO A 133 -30.27 1.76 33.03
CA PRO A 133 -29.05 1.11 33.48
C PRO A 133 -29.30 0.21 34.70
N ARG A 134 -28.61 -0.93 34.75
CA ARG A 134 -28.70 -1.87 35.87
C ARG A 134 -27.44 -1.77 36.73
N GLU A 135 -27.64 -1.70 38.04
CA GLU A 135 -26.53 -1.61 39.00
C GLU A 135 -25.59 -2.82 38.90
N GLY A 136 -24.28 -2.56 39.00
CA GLY A 136 -23.24 -3.58 38.91
C GLY A 136 -23.09 -4.27 37.55
N LYS A 137 -23.74 -3.80 36.48
CA LYS A 137 -23.58 -4.35 35.13
C LYS A 137 -22.60 -3.53 34.30
N LYS A 138 -21.76 -4.24 33.54
CA LYS A 138 -20.79 -3.66 32.60
C LYS A 138 -21.52 -3.17 31.34
N LEU A 139 -20.93 -2.21 30.63
CA LEU A 139 -21.44 -1.66 29.38
C LEU A 139 -20.86 -2.41 28.17
N LEU A 140 -21.72 -2.81 27.23
CA LEU A 140 -21.33 -3.39 25.94
C LEU A 140 -21.97 -2.55 24.84
N VAL A 141 -21.14 -1.99 23.96
CA VAL A 141 -21.57 -1.26 22.76
C VAL A 141 -21.37 -2.17 21.55
N LEU A 142 -22.39 -2.35 20.73
CA LEU A 142 -22.37 -3.22 19.55
C LEU A 142 -22.75 -2.42 18.31
N ASP A 143 -21.94 -2.56 17.27
CA ASP A 143 -22.32 -2.12 15.94
C ASP A 143 -23.34 -3.11 15.33
N VAL A 144 -24.15 -2.63 14.39
CA VAL A 144 -25.18 -3.46 13.74
C VAL A 144 -24.64 -4.05 12.44
N ASP A 145 -24.10 -3.21 11.57
CA ASP A 145 -23.66 -3.60 10.24
C ASP A 145 -22.40 -4.46 10.32
N TYR A 146 -22.47 -5.66 9.74
CA TYR A 146 -21.40 -6.66 9.68
C TYR A 146 -20.87 -7.17 11.04
N THR A 147 -21.39 -6.65 12.15
CA THR A 147 -21.16 -7.13 13.53
C THR A 147 -22.29 -8.03 14.00
N LEU A 148 -23.56 -7.62 13.85
CA LEU A 148 -24.72 -8.44 14.20
C LEU A 148 -25.47 -8.96 12.98
N PHE A 149 -25.48 -8.19 11.89
CA PHE A 149 -26.20 -8.54 10.67
C PHE A 149 -25.46 -8.07 9.42
N ALA A 150 -25.48 -8.88 8.37
CA ALA A 150 -24.93 -8.52 7.07
C ALA A 150 -26.05 -8.02 6.15
N ALA A 151 -26.27 -6.69 6.13
CA ALA A 151 -27.13 -6.09 5.11
C ALA A 151 -26.48 -6.29 3.74
N THR A 152 -27.03 -7.22 2.97
CA THR A 152 -26.59 -7.50 1.60
C THR A 152 -26.88 -6.28 0.73
N ASN A 153 -25.92 -5.37 0.57
CA ASN A 153 -25.64 -4.54 -0.61
C ASN A 153 -24.86 -3.25 -0.25
N MET A 154 -23.56 -3.32 0.06
CA MET A 154 -22.59 -2.28 -0.31
C MET A 154 -21.16 -2.73 -0.01
N LYS A 155 -20.23 -2.46 -0.95
CA LYS A 155 -18.78 -2.57 -0.77
C LYS A 155 -18.24 -1.37 0.02
N TRP A 156 -17.09 -1.63 0.66
CA TRP A 156 -16.18 -0.74 1.40
C TRP A 156 -16.45 -0.63 2.90
N ILE A 157 -15.52 -1.12 3.71
CA ILE A 157 -15.44 -0.85 5.14
C ILE A 157 -13.97 -0.65 5.51
N GLU A 158 -13.64 0.56 5.92
CA GLU A 158 -12.44 0.86 6.71
C GLU A 158 -12.69 0.51 8.17
N ALA A 159 -11.70 -0.13 8.79
CA ALA A 159 -11.84 -0.87 10.03
C ALA A 159 -11.76 -0.01 11.30
N LYS A 160 -12.65 -0.23 12.27
CA LYS A 160 -12.36 -0.07 13.70
C LYS A 160 -12.98 -1.23 14.50
N MET A 161 -12.16 -1.82 15.37
CA MET A 161 -12.35 -3.09 16.11
C MET A 161 -12.63 -4.33 15.22
N LYS A 162 -11.60 -5.17 15.01
CA LYS A 162 -11.67 -6.36 14.15
C LYS A 162 -12.39 -7.54 14.84
N ILE A 163 -13.69 -7.44 15.07
CA ILE A 163 -14.53 -8.65 14.97
C ILE A 163 -14.48 -9.06 13.49
N ARG A 164 -14.28 -10.36 13.21
CA ARG A 164 -14.27 -10.82 11.81
C ARG A 164 -15.61 -10.47 11.18
N PRO A 165 -15.63 -9.72 10.06
CA PRO A 165 -16.88 -9.26 9.49
C PRO A 165 -17.71 -10.47 9.05
N PHE A 166 -18.99 -10.49 9.41
CA PHE A 166 -19.89 -11.54 8.96
C PHE A 166 -20.23 -11.32 7.48
N MET A 167 -19.44 -11.92 6.60
CA MET A 167 -19.57 -11.75 5.14
C MET A 167 -20.22 -12.96 4.49
N LYS A 168 -21.03 -12.72 3.44
CA LYS A 168 -21.69 -13.77 2.64
C LYS A 168 -22.50 -14.74 3.51
N ALA A 169 -23.50 -14.21 4.23
CA ALA A 169 -24.33 -14.96 5.16
C ALA A 169 -24.88 -16.29 4.58
N HIS A 170 -25.30 -16.29 3.30
CA HIS A 170 -25.80 -17.49 2.62
C HIS A 170 -24.82 -18.66 2.54
N LEU A 171 -23.50 -18.42 2.65
CA LEU A 171 -22.46 -19.46 2.64
C LEU A 171 -21.92 -19.78 4.03
N ASN A 172 -21.94 -18.79 4.94
CA ASN A 172 -21.18 -18.82 6.18
C ASN A 172 -22.04 -18.88 7.45
N ARG A 173 -23.37 -18.73 7.34
CA ARG A 173 -24.28 -18.71 8.50
C ARG A 173 -24.12 -19.90 9.43
N ASP A 174 -23.99 -21.11 8.89
CA ASP A 174 -23.92 -22.32 9.71
C ASP A 174 -22.52 -22.59 10.29
N LYS A 175 -21.49 -21.92 9.73
CA LYS A 175 -20.09 -22.10 10.11
C LYS A 175 -19.60 -21.01 11.06
N ASP A 176 -20.19 -19.82 11.01
CA ASP A 176 -19.82 -18.71 11.85
C ASP A 176 -20.17 -19.01 13.31
N LYS A 177 -19.15 -19.00 14.17
CA LYS A 177 -19.27 -19.17 15.62
C LYS A 177 -18.63 -18.00 16.36
N GLU A 178 -18.39 -16.87 15.68
CA GLU A 178 -17.65 -15.75 16.26
C GLU A 178 -18.43 -15.14 17.42
N LEU A 179 -19.75 -14.93 17.27
CA LEU A 179 -20.60 -14.45 18.37
C LEU A 179 -20.66 -15.44 19.55
N VAL A 180 -20.57 -16.75 19.29
CA VAL A 180 -20.54 -17.78 20.35
C VAL A 180 -19.26 -17.66 21.16
N LYS A 181 -18.11 -17.60 20.48
CA LYS A 181 -16.81 -17.40 21.12
C LYS A 181 -16.73 -16.05 21.84
N LEU A 182 -17.21 -14.97 21.21
CA LEU A 182 -17.23 -13.64 21.80
C LEU A 182 -18.09 -13.63 23.06
N THR A 183 -19.23 -14.32 23.07
CA THR A 183 -20.06 -14.48 24.27
C THR A 183 -19.28 -15.15 25.41
N GLN A 184 -18.49 -16.19 25.11
CA GLN A 184 -17.64 -16.84 26.12
C GLN A 184 -16.58 -15.87 26.65
N TYR A 185 -15.93 -15.13 25.76
CA TYR A 185 -14.94 -14.12 26.13
C TYR A 185 -15.54 -13.04 27.04
N LEU A 186 -16.67 -12.47 26.66
CA LEU A 186 -17.39 -11.45 27.42
C LEU A 186 -17.79 -11.94 28.82
N LYS A 187 -18.23 -13.21 28.93
CA LYS A 187 -18.55 -13.83 30.23
C LYS A 187 -17.34 -13.97 31.14
N GLU A 188 -16.16 -14.23 30.58
CA GLU A 188 -14.93 -14.36 31.37
C GLU A 188 -14.41 -12.99 31.81
N ILE A 189 -14.33 -12.01 30.90
CA ILE A 189 -13.82 -10.68 31.25
C ILE A 189 -14.80 -9.90 32.11
N ALA A 190 -16.11 -10.16 32.06
CA ALA A 190 -17.09 -9.49 32.91
C ALA A 190 -16.86 -9.73 34.42
N LYS A 191 -16.07 -10.74 34.79
CA LYS A 191 -15.65 -11.04 36.16
C LYS A 191 -14.50 -10.13 36.64
N LEU A 192 -13.82 -9.44 35.73
CA LEU A 192 -12.73 -8.53 36.03
C LEU A 192 -13.26 -7.16 36.44
N ASP A 193 -12.56 -6.52 37.36
CA ASP A 193 -12.88 -5.18 37.81
C ASP A 193 -12.47 -4.13 36.76
N ASP A 194 -11.30 -4.32 36.14
CA ASP A 194 -10.71 -3.45 35.13
C ASP A 194 -10.45 -4.17 33.81
N PHE A 195 -10.65 -3.45 32.70
CA PHE A 195 -10.43 -3.92 31.32
C PHE A 195 -9.21 -3.25 30.66
N LEU A 196 -8.57 -2.25 31.27
CA LEU A 196 -7.46 -1.50 30.68
C LEU A 196 -6.26 -2.37 30.33
N GLU A 197 -5.99 -3.43 31.11
CA GLU A 197 -4.88 -4.35 30.86
C GLU A 197 -5.19 -5.41 29.78
N LEU A 198 -6.43 -5.47 29.29
CA LEU A 198 -6.83 -6.47 28.30
C LEU A 198 -6.46 -6.03 26.89
N ASN A 199 -5.60 -6.83 26.26
CA ASN A 199 -5.37 -6.71 24.82
C ASN A 199 -6.47 -7.43 24.02
N HIS A 200 -7.53 -6.70 23.68
CA HIS A 200 -8.67 -7.21 22.92
C HIS A 200 -8.33 -7.66 21.50
N LYS A 201 -7.16 -7.28 20.93
CA LYS A 201 -6.70 -7.78 19.61
C LYS A 201 -6.51 -9.30 19.62
N TYR A 202 -6.17 -9.88 20.77
CA TYR A 202 -5.88 -11.30 20.93
C TYR A 202 -6.89 -12.02 21.83
N TRP A 203 -8.14 -11.57 21.83
CA TRP A 203 -9.20 -12.12 22.69
C TRP A 203 -9.41 -13.65 22.55
N GLU A 204 -9.19 -14.22 21.36
CA GLU A 204 -9.26 -15.69 21.16
C GLU A 204 -8.17 -16.45 21.94
N ARG A 205 -6.98 -15.85 22.10
CA ARG A 205 -5.89 -16.43 22.89
C ARG A 205 -6.21 -16.41 24.38
N TYR A 206 -6.96 -15.42 24.84
CA TYR A 206 -7.42 -15.35 26.23
C TYR A 206 -8.27 -16.58 26.59
N LEU A 207 -9.19 -16.97 25.70
CA LEU A 207 -9.98 -18.19 25.86
C LEU A 207 -9.12 -19.46 25.84
N SER A 208 -8.15 -19.52 24.93
CA SER A 208 -7.27 -20.70 24.78
C SER A 208 -6.39 -20.93 26.01
N LYS A 209 -5.84 -19.86 26.60
CA LYS A 209 -5.04 -19.93 27.83
C LYS A 209 -5.84 -20.45 29.03
N LYS A 210 -7.11 -20.06 29.13
CA LYS A 210 -8.03 -20.49 30.19
C LYS A 210 -8.53 -21.94 30.05
N GLN A 211 -8.56 -22.49 28.84
CA GLN A 211 -8.96 -23.89 28.61
C GLN A 211 -7.82 -24.89 28.88
N GLY A 212 -6.58 -24.43 28.89
CA GLY A 212 -5.39 -25.23 29.22
C GLY A 212 -4.97 -25.16 30.70
N GLN A 213 -5.77 -24.52 31.55
CA GLN A 213 -5.55 -24.33 32.99
C GLN A 213 -6.67 -25.02 33.77
#